data_AF-A0A7Y4V9P6-F1
#
_entry.id   AF-A0A7Y4V9P6-F1
#
_cell.length_a   1.000
_cell.length_b   1.000
_cell.length_c   1.000
_cell.angle_alpha   90.00
_cell.angle_beta   90.00
_cell.angle_gamma   90.00
#
_symmetry.space_group_name_H-M   'P 1'
#
loop_
_entity.id
_entity.type
_entity.pdbx_description
1 polymer ?
#
loop_
_entity_poly.entity_id
_entity_poly.type
_entity_poly.pdbx_seq_one_letter_code
_entity_poly.pdbx_strand_id
1 'polypeptide(L)'
;MKSLVFLLLVVSSTSVMAQYYLFETTLTCKSENRALVEGGHEKITSILNLLKNEGKVLNFSTQLSNNKKGAFVLTYSSTAQNADEFKRFADAWKKRTIDLDQVYFESFWKACNVRRDTLGNKTQLMYPYIKGDINAPVAVVEGIDEKPDPSLTYNIVFDFTAFQEMEGKKFKMDSSMVNAGLSDLARIFNLHIAAGIPKERINFVVAIHGGNASRSFFNNEAYQKRYKINNPSLPLIEELSNAGVKFLVCGQSLTWLGYNKTMLSPKTKVTLTAQTTLSSYQVKGYALKTMSND
;
A
#
# COMPACT_ATOMS: atom_id res chain seq x y z
N MET A 1 -46.53 -25.26 35.64
CA MET A 1 -45.84 -24.28 34.77
C MET A 1 -44.34 -24.58 34.79
N LYS A 2 -43.80 -25.20 33.73
CA LYS A 2 -42.35 -25.42 33.56
C LYS A 2 -41.79 -24.25 32.76
N SER A 3 -40.82 -23.54 33.33
CA SER A 3 -40.13 -22.42 32.70
C SER A 3 -39.16 -22.95 31.64
N LEU A 4 -39.31 -22.49 30.39
CA LEU A 4 -38.44 -22.84 29.28
C LEU A 4 -37.38 -21.73 29.18
N VAL A 5 -36.16 -22.02 29.65
CA VAL A 5 -35.00 -21.12 29.49
C VAL A 5 -34.47 -21.30 28.08
N PHE A 6 -34.64 -20.27 27.24
CA PHE A 6 -34.01 -20.21 25.93
C PHE A 6 -32.53 -19.87 26.12
N LEU A 7 -31.67 -20.88 25.97
CA LEU A 7 -30.22 -20.69 25.89
C LEU A 7 -29.91 -20.08 24.51
N LEU A 8 -29.74 -18.76 24.44
CA LEU A 8 -29.20 -18.12 23.23
C LEU A 8 -27.73 -18.54 23.08
N LEU A 9 -27.48 -19.49 22.19
CA LEU A 9 -26.15 -19.73 21.64
C LEU A 9 -25.77 -18.53 20.77
N VAL A 10 -24.99 -17.60 21.34
CA VAL A 10 -24.27 -16.60 20.56
C VAL A 10 -23.17 -17.34 19.81
N VAL A 11 -23.48 -17.78 18.59
CA VAL A 11 -22.46 -18.22 17.64
C VAL A 11 -21.72 -16.97 17.20
N SER A 12 -20.63 -16.63 17.91
CA SER A 12 -19.66 -15.65 17.39
C SER A 12 -19.01 -16.28 16.17
N SER A 13 -19.55 -15.99 14.98
CA SER A 13 -18.90 -16.32 13.72
C SER A 13 -17.64 -15.48 13.60
N THR A 14 -16.56 -15.92 14.23
CA THR A 14 -15.22 -15.43 13.88
C THR A 14 -14.95 -15.98 12.50
N SER A 15 -15.23 -15.18 11.47
CA SER A 15 -14.78 -15.50 10.12
C SER A 15 -13.26 -15.66 10.19
N VAL A 16 -12.77 -16.87 9.96
CA VAL A 16 -11.33 -17.11 9.88
C VAL A 16 -10.80 -16.21 8.76
N MET A 17 -10.02 -15.21 9.14
CA MET A 17 -9.46 -14.26 8.19
C MET A 17 -8.53 -15.02 7.26
N ALA A 18 -8.66 -14.77 5.94
CA ALA A 18 -7.80 -15.41 4.96
C ALA A 18 -6.33 -15.12 5.28
N GLN A 19 -5.54 -16.18 5.29
CA GLN A 19 -4.10 -16.13 5.51
C GLN A 19 -3.36 -16.18 4.18
N TYR A 20 -2.29 -15.41 4.09
CA TYR A 20 -1.48 -15.24 2.90
C TYR A 20 0.00 -15.40 3.24
N TYR A 21 0.80 -15.67 2.22
CA TYR A 21 2.24 -15.62 2.25
C TYR A 21 2.75 -14.66 1.19
N LEU A 22 3.93 -14.10 1.44
CA LEU A 22 4.63 -13.27 0.46
C LEU A 22 5.41 -14.17 -0.50
N PHE A 23 5.11 -14.08 -1.79
CA PHE A 23 5.85 -14.75 -2.85
C PHE A 23 6.51 -13.72 -3.76
N GLU A 24 7.64 -14.11 -4.36
CA GLU A 24 8.41 -13.25 -5.24
C GLU A 24 8.76 -13.99 -6.53
N THR A 25 8.64 -13.28 -7.66
CA THR A 25 9.29 -13.65 -8.91
C THR A 25 10.46 -12.70 -9.15
N THR A 26 11.68 -13.23 -9.17
CA THR A 26 12.88 -12.48 -9.54
C THR A 26 13.29 -12.83 -10.96
N LEU A 27 13.52 -11.80 -11.79
CA LEU A 27 14.14 -11.93 -13.10
C LEU A 27 15.52 -11.27 -13.06
N THR A 28 16.58 -12.02 -13.38
CA THR A 28 17.91 -11.45 -13.60
C THR A 28 18.12 -11.23 -15.08
N CYS A 29 18.49 -10.01 -15.45
CA CYS A 29 18.65 -9.59 -16.84
C CYS A 29 20.07 -9.08 -17.11
N LYS A 30 20.56 -9.32 -18.32
CA LYS A 30 21.87 -8.80 -18.76
C LYS A 30 21.87 -7.27 -18.78
N SER A 31 22.98 -6.67 -18.34
CA SER A 31 23.14 -5.21 -18.22
C SER A 31 23.17 -4.46 -19.56
N GLU A 32 23.44 -5.16 -20.65
CA GLU A 32 23.59 -4.61 -22.01
C GLU A 32 22.27 -4.08 -22.62
N ASN A 33 21.10 -4.37 -22.03
CA ASN A 33 19.80 -4.07 -22.62
C ASN A 33 18.89 -3.22 -21.70
N ARG A 34 19.42 -2.14 -21.12
CA ARG A 34 18.70 -1.31 -20.13
C ARG A 34 17.29 -0.87 -20.58
N ALA A 35 17.16 -0.26 -21.76
CA ALA A 35 15.87 0.25 -22.25
C ALA A 35 14.84 -0.87 -22.46
N LEU A 36 15.28 -2.06 -22.89
CA LEU A 36 14.43 -3.25 -23.00
C LEU A 36 13.97 -3.75 -21.63
N VAL A 37 14.86 -3.74 -20.64
CA VAL A 37 14.54 -4.18 -19.27
C VAL A 37 13.58 -3.21 -18.58
N GLU A 38 13.85 -1.91 -18.66
CA GLU A 38 13.00 -0.85 -18.08
C GLU A 38 11.62 -0.83 -18.75
N GLY A 39 11.56 -0.85 -20.09
CA GLY A 39 10.27 -0.90 -20.80
C GLY A 39 9.50 -2.19 -20.56
N GLY A 40 10.18 -3.33 -20.42
CA GLY A 40 9.55 -4.60 -20.05
C GLY A 40 9.00 -4.57 -18.63
N HIS A 41 9.74 -3.97 -17.70
CA HIS A 41 9.27 -3.76 -16.32
C HIS A 41 7.98 -2.94 -16.28
N GLU A 42 7.92 -1.81 -16.98
CA GLU A 42 6.71 -0.95 -17.05
C GLU A 42 5.51 -1.68 -17.65
N LYS A 43 5.71 -2.44 -18.74
CA LYS A 43 4.64 -3.23 -19.38
C LYS A 43 4.14 -4.34 -18.45
N ILE A 44 5.03 -5.04 -17.75
CA ILE A 44 4.67 -6.05 -16.76
C ILE A 44 3.90 -5.41 -15.61
N THR A 45 4.35 -4.28 -15.07
CA THR A 45 3.64 -3.55 -14.01
C THR A 45 2.22 -3.15 -14.45
N SER A 46 2.03 -2.78 -15.72
CA SER A 46 0.70 -2.51 -16.29
C SER A 46 -0.18 -3.77 -16.31
N ILE A 47 0.37 -4.93 -16.69
CA ILE A 47 -0.32 -6.22 -16.66
C ILE A 47 -0.72 -6.60 -15.23
N LEU A 48 0.18 -6.39 -14.26
CA LEU A 48 -0.08 -6.68 -12.85
C LEU A 48 -1.22 -5.82 -12.30
N ASN A 49 -1.27 -4.54 -12.68
CA ASN A 49 -2.40 -3.66 -12.34
C ASN A 49 -3.73 -4.18 -12.92
N LEU A 50 -3.75 -4.67 -14.16
CA LEU A 50 -4.94 -5.28 -14.75
C LEU A 50 -5.38 -6.53 -13.98
N LEU A 51 -4.44 -7.42 -13.65
CA LEU A 51 -4.72 -8.63 -12.87
C LEU A 51 -5.26 -8.31 -11.47
N LYS A 52 -4.74 -7.27 -10.83
CA LYS A 52 -5.26 -6.77 -9.55
C LYS A 52 -6.70 -6.29 -9.70
N ASN A 53 -7.00 -5.51 -10.74
CA ASN A 53 -8.35 -5.00 -11.00
C ASN A 53 -9.36 -6.11 -11.32
N GLU A 54 -8.92 -7.22 -11.90
CA GLU A 54 -9.72 -8.42 -12.14
C GLU A 54 -9.85 -9.34 -10.92
N GLY A 55 -9.24 -8.98 -9.79
CA GLY A 55 -9.22 -9.81 -8.58
C GLY A 55 -8.40 -11.09 -8.70
N LYS A 56 -7.47 -11.16 -9.66
CA LYS A 56 -6.55 -12.32 -9.85
C LYS A 56 -5.35 -12.30 -8.91
N VAL A 57 -5.06 -11.15 -8.30
CA VAL A 57 -4.06 -10.97 -7.26
C VAL A 57 -4.56 -9.92 -6.28
N LEU A 58 -4.30 -10.14 -4.99
CA LEU A 58 -4.77 -9.22 -3.95
C LEU A 58 -4.02 -7.88 -4.01
N ASN A 59 -2.69 -7.97 -4.01
CA ASN A 59 -1.76 -6.87 -4.06
C ASN A 59 -0.43 -7.34 -4.63
N PHE A 60 0.37 -6.39 -5.10
CA PHE A 60 1.70 -6.64 -5.61
C PHE A 60 2.60 -5.43 -5.39
N SER A 61 3.91 -5.65 -5.44
CA SER A 61 4.91 -4.60 -5.62
C SER A 61 5.88 -5.00 -6.72
N THR A 62 6.55 -4.00 -7.29
CA THR A 62 7.52 -4.17 -8.36
C THR A 62 8.75 -3.34 -8.04
N GLN A 63 9.93 -3.93 -8.21
CA GLN A 63 11.20 -3.25 -8.01
C GLN A 63 12.15 -3.57 -9.16
N LEU A 64 12.90 -2.55 -9.61
CA LEU A 64 14.06 -2.71 -10.48
C LEU A 64 15.30 -2.28 -9.68
N SER A 65 16.28 -3.17 -9.58
CA SER A 65 17.56 -2.92 -8.91
C SER A 65 18.73 -3.51 -9.72
N ASN A 66 19.94 -3.37 -9.19
CA ASN A 66 21.14 -4.00 -9.74
C ASN A 66 21.76 -4.91 -8.68
N ASN A 67 22.18 -6.11 -9.08
CA ASN A 67 22.94 -6.96 -8.18
C ASN A 67 24.42 -6.53 -8.10
N LYS A 68 25.18 -7.15 -7.19
CA LYS A 68 26.63 -6.88 -7.01
C LYS A 68 27.48 -7.07 -8.27
N LYS A 69 26.99 -7.82 -9.25
CA LYS A 69 27.66 -8.06 -10.55
C LYS A 69 27.22 -7.08 -11.63
N GLY A 70 26.42 -6.07 -11.29
CA GLY A 70 25.91 -5.05 -12.20
C GLY A 70 24.72 -5.48 -13.07
N ALA A 71 24.27 -6.74 -12.97
CA ALA A 71 23.10 -7.21 -13.71
C ALA A 71 21.82 -6.61 -13.14
N PHE A 72 20.85 -6.31 -14.02
CA PHE A 72 19.54 -5.83 -13.59
C PHE A 72 18.77 -6.97 -12.92
N VAL A 73 18.05 -6.63 -11.86
CA VAL A 73 17.18 -7.54 -11.11
C VAL A 73 15.80 -6.92 -11.02
N LEU A 74 14.82 -7.59 -11.61
CA LEU A 74 13.42 -7.25 -11.48
C LEU A 74 12.80 -8.15 -10.42
N THR A 75 12.20 -7.57 -9.39
CA THR A 75 11.48 -8.30 -8.35
C THR A 75 10.00 -7.94 -8.42
N TYR A 76 9.16 -8.96 -8.56
CA TYR A 76 7.70 -8.86 -8.53
C TYR A 76 7.20 -9.63 -7.32
N SER A 77 6.77 -8.92 -6.29
CA SER A 77 6.27 -9.55 -5.06
C SER A 77 4.75 -9.52 -5.05
N SER A 78 4.12 -10.57 -4.57
CA SER A 78 2.66 -10.70 -4.51
C SER A 78 2.25 -11.60 -3.35
N THR A 79 1.05 -11.39 -2.84
CA THR A 79 0.48 -12.25 -1.80
C THR A 79 -0.41 -13.33 -2.39
N ALA A 80 -0.29 -14.54 -1.86
CA ALA A 80 -1.13 -15.68 -2.22
C ALA A 80 -1.33 -16.60 -1.01
N GLN A 81 -2.42 -17.37 -0.97
CA GLN A 81 -2.72 -18.28 0.13
C GLN A 81 -1.80 -19.51 0.14
N ASN A 82 -1.29 -19.91 -1.03
CA ASN A 82 -0.41 -21.05 -1.19
C ASN A 82 0.39 -20.96 -2.50
N ALA A 83 1.33 -21.89 -2.68
CA ALA A 83 2.22 -21.95 -3.84
C ALA A 83 1.47 -22.20 -5.16
N ASP A 84 0.36 -22.95 -5.14
CA ASP A 84 -0.42 -23.25 -6.35
C ASP A 84 -1.17 -22.01 -6.85
N GLU A 85 -1.74 -21.22 -5.95
CA GLU A 85 -2.35 -19.93 -6.29
C GLU A 85 -1.31 -18.96 -6.84
N PHE A 86 -0.16 -18.84 -6.17
CA PHE A 86 0.94 -18.02 -6.67
C PHE A 86 1.40 -18.47 -8.05
N LYS A 87 1.57 -19.77 -8.29
CA LYS A 87 1.97 -20.30 -9.59
C LYS A 87 0.95 -19.96 -10.68
N ARG A 88 -0.35 -20.13 -10.42
CA ARG A 88 -1.42 -19.74 -11.36
C ARG A 88 -1.35 -18.26 -11.71
N PHE A 89 -1.15 -17.40 -10.71
CA PHE A 89 -0.95 -15.96 -10.92
C PHE A 89 0.30 -15.67 -11.75
N ALA A 90 1.43 -16.30 -11.41
CA ALA A 90 2.72 -16.09 -12.05
C ALA A 90 2.72 -16.53 -13.54
N ASP A 91 2.01 -17.61 -13.84
CA ASP A 91 1.80 -18.11 -15.19
C ASP A 91 0.84 -17.19 -15.97
N ALA A 92 -0.21 -16.67 -15.32
CA ALA A 92 -1.19 -15.79 -15.95
C ALA A 92 -0.56 -14.47 -16.43
N TRP A 93 0.27 -13.80 -15.61
CA TRP A 93 0.89 -12.56 -16.05
C TRP A 93 1.98 -12.81 -17.10
N LYS A 94 2.77 -13.89 -16.99
CA LYS A 94 3.71 -14.29 -18.04
C LYS A 94 3.01 -14.50 -19.37
N LYS A 95 1.87 -15.22 -19.39
CA LYS A 95 1.08 -15.39 -20.62
C LYS A 95 0.64 -14.06 -21.21
N ARG A 96 0.11 -13.15 -20.38
CA ARG A 96 -0.31 -11.80 -20.80
C ARG A 96 0.81 -10.95 -21.39
N THR A 97 2.06 -11.18 -21.00
CA THR A 97 3.18 -10.49 -21.66
C THR A 97 3.27 -10.84 -23.15
N ILE A 98 3.09 -12.12 -23.48
CA ILE A 98 3.14 -12.61 -24.87
C ILE A 98 1.93 -12.09 -25.65
N ASP A 99 0.74 -12.13 -25.04
CA ASP A 99 -0.49 -11.63 -25.66
C ASP A 99 -0.43 -10.10 -25.92
N LEU A 100 0.33 -9.36 -25.11
CA LEU A 100 0.50 -7.91 -25.23
C LEU A 100 1.44 -7.52 -26.38
N ASP A 101 2.61 -8.15 -26.47
CA ASP A 101 3.63 -7.86 -27.49
C ASP A 101 4.64 -9.01 -27.59
N GLN A 102 4.31 -10.01 -28.42
CA GLN A 102 5.11 -11.22 -28.56
C GLN A 102 6.57 -10.92 -28.94
N VAL A 103 6.80 -10.05 -29.93
CA VAL A 103 8.15 -9.76 -30.46
C VAL A 103 9.01 -9.08 -29.40
N TYR A 104 8.44 -8.10 -28.69
CA TYR A 104 9.13 -7.42 -27.60
C TYR A 104 9.48 -8.40 -26.48
N PHE A 105 8.51 -9.19 -26.05
CA PHE A 105 8.71 -10.08 -24.91
C PHE A 105 9.59 -11.29 -25.23
N GLU A 106 9.64 -11.78 -26.46
CA GLU A 106 10.66 -12.75 -26.89
C GLU A 106 12.08 -12.22 -26.69
N SER A 107 12.32 -10.95 -27.02
CA SER A 107 13.61 -10.28 -26.79
C SER A 107 13.87 -10.05 -25.30
N PHE A 108 12.86 -9.60 -24.57
CA PHE A 108 12.94 -9.38 -23.12
C PHE A 108 13.29 -10.68 -22.38
N TRP A 109 12.62 -11.80 -22.67
CA TRP A 109 12.87 -13.07 -22.00
C TRP A 109 14.24 -13.67 -22.35
N LYS A 110 14.79 -13.36 -23.53
CA LYS A 110 16.20 -13.68 -23.87
C LYS A 110 17.19 -12.84 -23.04
N ALA A 111 16.87 -11.58 -22.78
CA ALA A 111 17.69 -10.69 -21.96
C ALA A 111 17.58 -11.01 -20.46
N CYS A 112 16.38 -11.37 -20.00
CA CYS A 112 16.01 -11.73 -18.63
C CYS A 112 15.88 -13.25 -18.48
N ASN A 113 16.97 -13.97 -18.72
CA ASN A 113 16.97 -15.42 -18.91
C ASN A 113 17.03 -16.25 -17.62
N VAL A 114 17.15 -15.62 -16.45
CA VAL A 114 17.10 -16.30 -15.15
C VAL A 114 15.87 -15.85 -14.39
N ARG A 115 14.89 -16.74 -14.27
CA ARG A 115 13.71 -16.56 -13.41
C ARG A 115 13.83 -17.42 -12.16
N ARG A 116 13.47 -16.86 -11.01
CA ARG A 116 13.29 -17.61 -9.76
C ARG A 116 11.99 -17.19 -9.09
N ASP A 117 11.24 -18.19 -8.68
CA ASP A 117 9.99 -18.05 -7.95
C ASP A 117 10.24 -18.54 -6.53
N THR A 118 10.08 -17.67 -5.54
CA THR A 118 10.45 -17.95 -4.15
C THR A 118 9.35 -17.56 -3.19
N LEU A 119 9.21 -18.34 -2.11
CA LEU A 119 8.50 -17.90 -0.93
C LEU A 119 9.40 -16.88 -0.20
N GLY A 120 9.00 -15.61 -0.18
CA GLY A 120 9.80 -14.51 0.39
C GLY A 120 10.05 -14.71 1.88
N ASN A 121 9.00 -15.03 2.64
CA ASN A 121 9.11 -15.50 4.01
C ASN A 121 8.02 -16.53 4.34
N LYS A 122 8.23 -17.32 5.40
CA LYS A 122 7.26 -18.31 5.89
C LYS A 122 6.21 -17.70 6.85
N THR A 123 6.20 -16.38 7.01
CA THR A 123 5.30 -15.71 7.94
C THR A 123 3.89 -15.71 7.36
N GLN A 124 2.93 -16.18 8.16
CA GLN A 124 1.52 -16.07 7.80
C GLN A 124 1.06 -14.62 8.01
N LEU A 125 0.48 -14.05 6.95
CA LEU A 125 0.01 -12.67 6.91
C LEU A 125 -1.51 -12.63 6.75
N MET A 126 -2.13 -11.57 7.25
CA MET A 126 -3.51 -11.23 6.99
C MET A 126 -3.63 -9.77 6.54
N TYR A 127 -4.68 -9.48 5.76
CA TYR A 127 -5.07 -8.13 5.35
C TYR A 127 -6.51 -7.88 5.78
N PRO A 128 -6.74 -7.46 7.05
CA PRO A 128 -8.06 -7.48 7.65
C PRO A 128 -9.07 -6.53 7.00
N TYR A 129 -8.62 -5.37 6.54
CA TYR A 129 -9.50 -4.37 5.94
C TYR A 129 -8.88 -3.71 4.71
N ILE A 130 -7.70 -3.13 4.85
CA ILE A 130 -6.94 -2.53 3.74
C ILE A 130 -6.12 -3.64 3.08
N LYS A 131 -6.44 -3.99 1.84
CA LYS A 131 -5.86 -5.13 1.13
C LYS A 131 -5.06 -4.72 -0.09
N GLY A 132 -5.34 -3.54 -0.65
CA GLY A 132 -4.77 -3.09 -1.92
C GLY A 132 -3.28 -2.77 -1.87
N ASP A 133 -2.68 -2.65 -0.69
CA ASP A 133 -1.26 -2.39 -0.51
C ASP A 133 -0.54 -3.60 0.12
N ILE A 134 0.49 -4.09 -0.56
CA ILE A 134 1.28 -5.24 -0.11
C ILE A 134 2.03 -4.96 1.19
N ASN A 135 2.34 -3.68 1.46
CA ASN A 135 3.06 -3.23 2.64
C ASN A 135 2.16 -3.00 3.87
N ALA A 136 0.86 -3.33 3.78
CA ALA A 136 -0.07 -3.26 4.90
C ALA A 136 -0.37 -4.61 5.61
N PRO A 137 0.53 -5.62 5.68
CA PRO A 137 0.17 -6.90 6.27
C PRO A 137 0.15 -6.82 7.80
N VAL A 138 -0.62 -7.74 8.39
CA VAL A 138 -0.50 -8.09 9.81
C VAL A 138 -0.02 -9.53 9.89
N ALA A 139 1.07 -9.76 10.62
CA ALA A 139 1.54 -11.11 10.90
C ALA A 139 0.59 -11.80 11.89
N VAL A 140 0.39 -13.11 11.73
CA VAL A 140 -0.28 -13.93 12.76
C VAL A 140 0.69 -14.07 13.94
N VAL A 141 0.25 -13.65 15.13
CA VAL A 141 1.03 -13.74 16.37
C VAL A 141 0.30 -14.67 17.34
N GLU A 142 1.02 -15.69 17.82
CA GLU A 142 0.56 -16.61 18.85
C GLU A 142 1.02 -16.14 20.24
N GLY A 143 0.34 -16.57 21.31
CA GLY A 143 0.77 -16.27 22.68
C GLY A 143 0.74 -14.78 23.04
N ILE A 144 -0.26 -14.02 22.56
CA ILE A 144 -0.37 -12.59 22.85
C ILE A 144 -0.82 -12.37 24.30
N ASP A 145 0.06 -11.78 25.12
CA ASP A 145 -0.21 -11.45 26.52
C ASP A 145 -1.10 -10.21 26.72
N GLU A 146 -0.95 -9.20 25.84
CA GLU A 146 -1.68 -7.93 25.94
C GLU A 146 -2.22 -7.50 24.57
N LYS A 147 -3.49 -7.07 24.55
CA LYS A 147 -4.17 -6.57 23.36
C LYS A 147 -4.85 -5.24 23.62
N PRO A 148 -4.95 -4.36 22.60
CA PRO A 148 -5.87 -3.23 22.63
C PRO A 148 -7.28 -3.67 23.04
N ASP A 149 -7.94 -2.90 23.91
CA ASP A 149 -9.31 -3.18 24.35
C ASP A 149 -10.30 -2.92 23.18
N PRO A 150 -10.95 -3.97 22.62
CA PRO A 150 -11.85 -3.81 21.48
C PRO A 150 -13.15 -3.06 21.81
N SER A 151 -13.42 -2.83 23.11
CA SER A 151 -14.58 -2.05 23.57
C SER A 151 -14.40 -0.54 23.39
N LEU A 152 -13.14 -0.06 23.30
CA LEU A 152 -12.80 1.35 23.22
C LEU A 152 -12.85 1.91 21.79
N THR A 153 -13.00 3.24 21.70
CA THR A 153 -12.87 3.99 20.45
C THR A 153 -11.47 4.57 20.34
N TYR A 154 -10.78 4.25 19.24
CA TYR A 154 -9.42 4.69 18.96
C TYR A 154 -9.44 5.93 18.05
N ASN A 155 -9.32 7.10 18.68
CA ASN A 155 -9.21 8.38 18.01
C ASN A 155 -7.73 8.76 17.86
N ILE A 156 -7.20 8.75 16.63
CA ILE A 156 -5.79 9.06 16.38
C ILE A 156 -5.67 10.16 15.32
N VAL A 157 -4.92 11.21 15.65
CA VAL A 157 -4.51 12.24 14.70
C VAL A 157 -3.04 12.04 14.35
N PHE A 158 -2.75 11.98 13.06
CA PHE A 158 -1.42 11.76 12.52
C PHE A 158 -0.82 13.08 12.05
N ASP A 159 0.33 13.45 12.58
CA ASP A 159 1.19 14.49 12.03
C ASP A 159 2.01 13.89 10.88
N PHE A 160 1.62 14.21 9.64
CA PHE A 160 2.07 13.48 8.45
C PHE A 160 2.97 14.34 7.58
N THR A 161 4.26 13.99 7.59
CA THR A 161 5.30 14.54 6.72
C THR A 161 6.02 13.48 5.90
N ALA A 162 5.66 12.20 6.09
CA ALA A 162 6.23 11.06 5.39
C ALA A 162 6.03 11.12 3.87
N PHE A 163 7.04 10.67 3.13
CA PHE A 163 7.02 10.45 1.69
C PHE A 163 7.91 9.27 1.32
N GLN A 164 7.79 8.72 0.11
CA GLN A 164 8.75 7.70 -0.32
C GLN A 164 10.08 8.37 -0.64
N GLU A 165 11.11 8.08 0.14
CA GLU A 165 12.47 8.50 -0.18
C GLU A 165 13.08 7.64 -1.28
N MET A 166 13.83 8.29 -2.16
CA MET A 166 14.72 7.62 -3.10
C MET A 166 15.88 6.98 -2.35
N GLU A 167 16.17 5.73 -2.68
CA GLU A 167 17.29 5.00 -2.07
C GLU A 167 18.61 5.80 -2.19
N GLY A 168 19.30 5.96 -1.06
CA GLY A 168 20.56 6.71 -0.97
C GLY A 168 20.44 8.22 -1.16
N LYS A 169 19.23 8.80 -1.25
CA LYS A 169 19.01 10.23 -1.49
C LYS A 169 17.98 10.83 -0.53
N LYS A 170 18.47 11.25 0.65
CA LYS A 170 17.65 11.93 1.67
C LYS A 170 16.90 13.13 1.10
N PHE A 171 15.65 13.32 1.53
CA PHE A 171 14.78 14.43 1.12
C PHE A 171 14.39 14.45 -0.38
N LYS A 172 14.74 13.42 -1.16
CA LYS A 172 14.30 13.26 -2.54
C LYS A 172 13.19 12.22 -2.62
N MET A 173 12.04 12.64 -3.15
CA MET A 173 10.90 11.77 -3.31
C MET A 173 11.06 10.85 -4.52
N ASP A 174 10.86 9.55 -4.33
CA ASP A 174 10.63 8.62 -5.44
C ASP A 174 9.15 8.69 -5.84
N SER A 175 8.87 9.30 -7.00
CA SER A 175 7.49 9.45 -7.49
C SER A 175 6.90 8.17 -8.06
N SER A 176 7.71 7.15 -8.35
CA SER A 176 7.25 5.91 -8.96
C SER A 176 6.61 4.95 -7.97
N MET A 177 6.73 5.25 -6.68
CA MET A 177 6.39 4.37 -5.57
C MET A 177 5.30 4.95 -4.69
N VAL A 178 4.51 4.07 -4.07
CA VAL A 178 3.52 4.45 -3.05
C VAL A 178 4.23 5.15 -1.90
N ASN A 179 3.61 6.17 -1.31
CA ASN A 179 4.14 6.83 -0.11
C ASN A 179 4.19 5.82 1.05
N ALA A 180 5.40 5.51 1.54
CA ALA A 180 5.62 4.58 2.66
C ALA A 180 4.80 4.93 3.91
N GLY A 181 4.64 6.22 4.23
CA GLY A 181 3.81 6.63 5.37
C GLY A 181 2.32 6.29 5.19
N LEU A 182 1.81 6.28 3.95
CA LEU A 182 0.45 5.80 3.69
C LEU A 182 0.36 4.28 3.85
N SER A 183 1.39 3.54 3.43
CA SER A 183 1.50 2.09 3.66
C SER A 183 1.51 1.77 5.15
N ASP A 184 2.29 2.50 5.93
CA ASP A 184 2.34 2.34 7.38
C ASP A 184 1.02 2.73 8.05
N LEU A 185 0.36 3.80 7.59
CA LEU A 185 -0.98 4.17 8.06
C LEU A 185 -1.99 3.05 7.80
N ALA A 186 -1.96 2.45 6.60
CA ALA A 186 -2.79 1.29 6.25
C ALA A 186 -2.49 0.07 7.13
N ARG A 187 -1.21 -0.19 7.39
CA ARG A 187 -0.79 -1.24 8.31
C ARG A 187 -1.30 -0.99 9.73
N ILE A 188 -1.18 0.24 10.25
CA ILE A 188 -1.70 0.62 11.57
C ILE A 188 -3.22 0.41 11.62
N PHE A 189 -3.95 0.77 10.58
CA PHE A 189 -5.40 0.52 10.51
C PHE A 189 -5.71 -0.97 10.59
N ASN A 190 -5.03 -1.78 9.78
CA ASN A 190 -5.16 -3.23 9.79
C ASN A 190 -4.80 -3.87 11.13
N LEU A 191 -3.78 -3.35 11.83
CA LEU A 191 -3.39 -3.82 13.17
C LEU A 191 -4.51 -3.61 14.19
N HIS A 192 -5.24 -2.50 14.12
CA HIS A 192 -6.39 -2.28 15.02
C HIS A 192 -7.52 -3.27 14.75
N ILE A 193 -7.84 -3.51 13.48
CA ILE A 193 -8.85 -4.52 13.09
C ILE A 193 -8.40 -5.93 13.54
N ALA A 194 -7.13 -6.28 13.34
CA ALA A 194 -6.57 -7.57 13.76
C ALA A 194 -6.58 -7.74 15.29
N ALA A 195 -6.50 -6.66 16.05
CA ALA A 195 -6.69 -6.65 17.51
C ALA A 195 -8.16 -6.86 17.93
N GLY A 196 -9.09 -6.94 16.98
CA GLY A 196 -10.53 -7.15 17.23
C GLY A 196 -11.32 -5.84 17.38
N ILE A 197 -10.71 -4.69 17.14
CA ILE A 197 -11.40 -3.40 17.20
C ILE A 197 -12.33 -3.28 15.98
N PRO A 198 -13.64 -3.08 16.15
CA PRO A 198 -14.56 -2.86 15.04
C PRO A 198 -14.15 -1.62 14.24
N LYS A 199 -14.33 -1.67 12.91
CA LYS A 199 -13.96 -0.56 12.02
C LYS A 199 -14.59 0.77 12.45
N GLU A 200 -15.83 0.72 12.93
CA GLU A 200 -16.63 1.88 13.34
C GLU A 200 -16.05 2.57 14.59
N ARG A 201 -15.13 1.91 15.31
CA ARG A 201 -14.42 2.45 16.48
C ARG A 201 -13.02 2.95 16.15
N ILE A 202 -12.61 2.97 14.88
CA ILE A 202 -11.30 3.45 14.44
C ILE A 202 -11.47 4.80 13.73
N ASN A 203 -11.04 5.87 14.38
CA ASN A 203 -11.18 7.24 13.86
C ASN A 203 -9.80 7.84 13.60
N PHE A 204 -9.33 7.73 12.36
CA PHE A 204 -8.03 8.26 11.95
C PHE A 204 -8.18 9.57 11.18
N VAL A 205 -7.37 10.55 11.57
CA VAL A 205 -7.27 11.86 10.94
C VAL A 205 -5.83 12.13 10.58
N VAL A 206 -5.53 12.48 9.34
CA VAL A 206 -4.17 12.68 8.85
C VAL A 206 -4.00 14.16 8.51
N ALA A 207 -3.22 14.87 9.32
CA ALA A 207 -2.86 16.26 9.10
C ALA A 207 -1.55 16.31 8.30
N ILE A 208 -1.67 16.64 7.01
CA ILE A 208 -0.59 16.53 6.02
C ILE A 208 0.06 17.89 5.82
N HIS A 209 1.38 17.94 5.90
CA HIS A 209 2.15 19.13 5.55
C HIS A 209 3.55 18.78 5.02
N GLY A 210 4.26 19.79 4.53
CA GLY A 210 5.53 19.61 3.82
C GLY A 210 5.34 19.29 2.34
N GLY A 211 6.31 19.71 1.53
CA GLY A 211 6.17 19.70 0.07
C GLY A 211 6.15 18.33 -0.56
N ASN A 212 6.99 17.40 -0.09
CA ASN A 212 7.02 16.03 -0.63
C ASN A 212 5.76 15.25 -0.23
N ALA A 213 5.41 15.25 1.06
CA ALA A 213 4.19 14.59 1.53
C ALA A 213 2.93 15.09 0.83
N SER A 214 2.77 16.42 0.67
CA SER A 214 1.58 17.00 0.00
C SER A 214 1.41 16.51 -1.44
N ARG A 215 2.50 16.26 -2.17
CA ARG A 215 2.45 15.78 -3.56
C ARG A 215 1.93 14.35 -3.69
N SER A 216 2.07 13.51 -2.65
CA SER A 216 1.47 12.18 -2.63
C SER A 216 -0.06 12.20 -2.66
N PHE A 217 -0.68 13.34 -2.33
CA PHE A 217 -2.14 13.52 -2.34
C PHE A 217 -2.66 14.23 -3.59
N PHE A 218 -1.83 14.44 -4.61
CA PHE A 218 -2.27 15.02 -5.88
C PHE A 218 -3.17 14.05 -6.66
N ASN A 219 -4.11 14.58 -7.43
CA ASN A 219 -4.84 13.78 -8.41
C ASN A 219 -3.94 13.39 -9.60
N ASN A 220 -4.43 12.48 -10.45
CA ASN A 220 -3.66 12.00 -11.59
C ASN A 220 -3.27 13.11 -12.56
N GLU A 221 -4.12 14.10 -12.82
CA GLU A 221 -3.80 15.20 -13.74
C GLU A 221 -2.59 16.01 -13.25
N ALA A 222 -2.62 16.44 -11.99
CA ALA A 222 -1.53 17.19 -11.38
C ALA A 222 -0.26 16.35 -11.25
N TYR A 223 -0.38 15.06 -10.92
CA TYR A 223 0.75 14.15 -10.81
C TYR A 223 1.40 13.86 -12.17
N GLN A 224 0.59 13.60 -13.20
CA GLN A 224 1.04 13.39 -14.59
C GLN A 224 1.76 14.61 -15.14
N LYS A 225 1.21 15.81 -14.93
CA LYS A 225 1.86 17.06 -15.35
C LYS A 225 3.29 17.17 -14.79
N ARG A 226 3.47 16.75 -13.54
CA ARG A 226 4.73 16.85 -12.80
C ARG A 226 5.70 15.69 -13.01
N TYR A 227 5.22 14.45 -13.02
CA TYR A 227 6.02 13.23 -12.96
C TYR A 227 5.86 12.31 -14.18
N LYS A 228 4.95 12.61 -15.11
CA LYS A 228 4.67 11.82 -16.33
C LYS A 228 4.16 10.39 -16.06
N ILE A 229 3.69 10.16 -14.84
CA ILE A 229 3.05 8.92 -14.39
C ILE A 229 1.78 9.24 -13.62
N ASN A 230 0.89 8.26 -13.46
CA ASN A 230 -0.24 8.38 -12.55
C ASN A 230 0.27 8.38 -11.12
N ASN A 231 -0.49 8.95 -10.19
CA ASN A 231 -0.08 8.95 -8.78
C ASN A 231 -0.24 7.53 -8.20
N PRO A 232 0.87 6.86 -7.82
CA PRO A 232 0.80 5.50 -7.29
C PRO A 232 0.09 5.42 -5.93
N SER A 233 -0.01 6.52 -5.19
CA SER A 233 -0.65 6.56 -3.87
C SER A 233 -2.17 6.71 -3.90
N LEU A 234 -2.77 7.12 -5.03
CA LEU A 234 -4.21 7.39 -5.10
C LEU A 234 -5.10 6.17 -4.77
N PRO A 235 -4.81 4.95 -5.26
CA PRO A 235 -5.60 3.78 -4.91
C PRO A 235 -5.65 3.53 -3.39
N LEU A 236 -4.52 3.70 -2.70
CA LEU A 236 -4.46 3.52 -1.25
C LEU A 236 -5.17 4.65 -0.49
N ILE A 237 -5.07 5.89 -0.96
CA ILE A 237 -5.84 7.03 -0.41
C ILE A 237 -7.34 6.78 -0.53
N GLU A 238 -7.79 6.27 -1.67
CA GLU A 238 -9.19 5.90 -1.92
C GLU A 238 -9.65 4.82 -0.93
N GLU A 239 -8.88 3.74 -0.80
CA GLU A 239 -9.20 2.61 0.08
C GLU A 239 -9.26 3.04 1.56
N LEU A 240 -8.28 3.81 2.03
CA LEU A 240 -8.27 4.38 3.38
C LEU A 240 -9.41 5.37 3.60
N SER A 241 -9.74 6.20 2.61
CA SER A 241 -10.85 7.13 2.72
C SER A 241 -12.19 6.39 2.84
N ASN A 242 -12.37 5.30 2.08
CA ASN A 242 -13.54 4.42 2.18
C ASN A 242 -13.58 3.67 3.51
N ALA A 243 -12.43 3.44 4.14
CA ALA A 243 -12.33 2.95 5.52
C ALA A 243 -12.74 4.00 6.57
N GLY A 244 -12.88 5.27 6.20
CA GLY A 244 -13.27 6.37 7.10
C GLY A 244 -12.13 7.30 7.51
N VAL A 245 -10.91 7.07 7.00
CA VAL A 245 -9.75 7.94 7.26
C VAL A 245 -9.97 9.32 6.65
N LYS A 246 -9.70 10.38 7.43
CA LYS A 246 -9.83 11.78 6.97
C LYS A 246 -8.47 12.36 6.62
N PHE A 247 -8.29 12.80 5.38
CA PHE A 247 -7.07 13.46 4.91
C PHE A 247 -7.23 14.99 4.87
N LEU A 248 -6.37 15.70 5.61
CA LEU A 248 -6.43 17.15 5.82
C LEU A 248 -5.08 17.79 5.47
N VAL A 249 -4.98 18.44 4.32
CA VAL A 249 -3.74 19.08 3.86
C VAL A 249 -3.67 20.54 4.32
N CYS A 250 -2.49 20.93 4.81
CA CYS A 250 -2.15 22.29 5.23
C CYS A 250 -2.27 23.30 4.08
N GLY A 251 -3.26 24.20 4.16
CA GLY A 251 -3.49 25.25 3.17
C GLY A 251 -2.33 26.24 3.05
N GLN A 252 -1.68 26.61 4.17
CA GLN A 252 -0.46 27.42 4.13
C GLN A 252 0.64 26.75 3.29
N SER A 253 0.88 25.44 3.49
CA SER A 253 1.87 24.71 2.70
C SER A 253 1.53 24.71 1.21
N LEU A 254 0.26 24.54 0.85
CA LEU A 254 -0.17 24.63 -0.56
C LEU A 254 0.12 26.01 -1.14
N THR A 255 -0.28 27.08 -0.44
CA THR A 255 -0.09 28.46 -0.88
C THR A 255 1.38 28.79 -1.11
N TRP A 256 2.25 28.51 -0.13
CA TRP A 256 3.69 28.78 -0.24
C TRP A 256 4.38 27.98 -1.35
N LEU A 257 3.85 26.82 -1.71
CA LEU A 257 4.38 25.95 -2.77
C LEU A 257 3.73 26.19 -4.14
N GLY A 258 2.80 27.14 -4.26
CA GLY A 258 2.08 27.42 -5.50
C GLY A 258 1.12 26.30 -5.92
N TYR A 259 0.63 25.50 -4.96
CA TYR A 259 -0.37 24.46 -5.19
C TYR A 259 -1.76 24.98 -4.85
N ASN A 260 -2.78 24.38 -5.45
CA ASN A 260 -4.18 24.73 -5.18
C ASN A 260 -5.02 23.48 -4.91
N LYS A 261 -6.25 23.69 -4.43
CA LYS A 261 -7.17 22.61 -4.07
C LYS A 261 -7.52 21.69 -5.24
N THR A 262 -7.60 22.20 -6.47
CA THR A 262 -7.99 21.40 -7.64
C THR A 262 -6.92 20.42 -8.07
N MET A 263 -5.68 20.57 -7.58
CA MET A 263 -4.59 19.61 -7.78
C MET A 263 -4.70 18.38 -6.87
N LEU A 264 -5.51 18.43 -5.81
CA LEU A 264 -5.60 17.35 -4.83
C LEU A 264 -6.58 16.26 -5.25
N SER A 265 -6.39 15.07 -4.67
CA SER A 265 -7.39 14.00 -4.68
C SER A 265 -8.73 14.52 -4.13
N PRO A 266 -9.88 14.14 -4.74
CA PRO A 266 -11.20 14.48 -4.20
C PRO A 266 -11.45 14.03 -2.75
N LYS A 267 -10.69 13.03 -2.28
CA LYS A 267 -10.76 12.52 -0.89
C LYS A 267 -10.02 13.40 0.12
N THR A 268 -9.25 14.36 -0.36
CA THR A 268 -8.41 15.23 0.48
C THR A 268 -9.07 16.59 0.66
N LYS A 269 -9.12 17.06 1.91
CA LYS A 269 -9.65 18.39 2.24
C LYS A 269 -8.50 19.31 2.62
N VAL A 270 -8.70 20.61 2.42
CA VAL A 270 -7.72 21.65 2.79
C VAL A 270 -8.14 22.25 4.13
N THR A 271 -7.19 22.39 5.05
CA THR A 271 -7.34 23.13 6.32
C THR A 271 -6.53 24.41 6.28
N LEU A 272 -6.70 25.32 7.25
CA LEU A 272 -5.87 26.53 7.34
C LEU A 272 -4.39 26.14 7.48
N THR A 273 -4.07 25.33 8.49
CA THR A 273 -2.73 24.77 8.71
C THR A 273 -2.82 23.39 9.37
N ALA A 274 -1.81 22.53 9.14
CA ALA A 274 -1.68 21.28 9.88
C ALA A 274 -1.55 21.54 11.39
N GLN A 275 -0.83 22.58 11.81
CA GLN A 275 -0.54 22.85 13.23
C GLN A 275 -1.81 23.07 14.06
N THR A 276 -2.74 23.89 13.59
CA THR A 276 -4.02 24.11 14.27
C THR A 276 -4.99 22.95 14.10
N THR A 277 -4.82 22.15 13.05
CA THR A 277 -5.56 20.89 12.89
C THR A 277 -5.14 19.90 13.99
N LEU A 278 -3.82 19.69 14.17
CA LEU A 278 -3.27 18.80 15.19
C LEU A 278 -3.70 19.20 16.59
N SER A 279 -3.57 20.47 16.97
CA SER A 279 -4.01 20.93 18.29
C SER A 279 -5.52 20.80 18.48
N SER A 280 -6.32 21.12 17.45
CA SER A 280 -7.79 20.98 17.51
C SER A 280 -8.26 19.54 17.71
N TYR A 281 -7.59 18.55 17.10
CA TYR A 281 -7.96 17.15 17.31
C TYR A 281 -7.48 16.61 18.65
N GLN A 282 -6.30 17.02 19.12
CA GLN A 282 -5.82 16.62 20.45
C GLN A 282 -6.76 17.08 21.57
N VAL A 283 -7.24 18.34 21.54
CA VAL A 283 -8.23 18.83 22.53
C VAL A 283 -9.61 18.15 22.40
N LYS A 284 -9.88 17.48 21.26
CA LYS A 284 -11.06 16.60 21.07
C LYS A 284 -10.82 15.17 21.56
N GLY A 285 -9.69 14.90 22.24
CA GLY A 285 -9.35 13.59 22.78
C GLY A 285 -8.71 12.63 21.77
N TYR A 286 -8.11 13.14 20.69
CA TYR A 286 -7.35 12.30 19.76
C TYR A 286 -5.90 12.17 20.25
N ALA A 287 -5.38 10.95 20.25
CA ALA A 287 -3.95 10.71 20.46
C ALA A 287 -3.15 11.20 19.25
N LEU A 288 -2.04 11.90 19.50
CA LEU A 288 -1.13 12.34 18.44
C LEU A 288 -0.15 11.21 18.10
N LYS A 289 0.06 10.96 16.80
CA LYS A 289 1.14 10.10 16.30
C LYS A 289 1.86 10.78 15.15
N THR A 290 3.19 10.76 15.15
CA THR A 290 4.00 11.32 14.05
C THR A 290 4.24 10.25 12.99
N MET A 291 4.17 10.66 11.72
CA MET A 291 4.49 9.90 10.54
C MET A 291 5.46 10.73 9.69
N SER A 292 6.76 10.52 9.91
CA SER A 292 7.85 11.15 9.18
C SER A 292 8.67 10.09 8.44
N ASN A 293 9.55 10.54 7.55
CA ASN A 293 10.64 9.70 7.08
C ASN A 293 11.59 9.44 8.28
N ASP A 294 11.93 8.17 8.50
CA ASP A 294 12.91 7.75 9.51
C ASP A 294 14.34 8.16 9.14
#